data_AF-A0A820XLI3-F1
#
_entry.id   AF-A0A820XLI3-F1
#
_cell.length_a   1.000
_cell.length_b   1.000
_cell.length_c   1.000
_cell.angle_alpha   90.00
_cell.angle_beta   90.00
_cell.angle_gamma   90.00
#
_symmetry.space_group_name_H-M   'P 1'
#
loop_
_entity.id
_entity.type
_entity.pdbx_description
1 polymer ?
#
loop_
_entity_poly.entity_id
_entity_poly.type
_entity_poly.pdbx_seq_one_letter_code
_entity_poly.pdbx_strand_id
1 'polypeptide(L)'
;MVKLDLVCKTFTMGGDVSSANLDDSHGVYAHTASDIFHHLSKLQYRSSIAIFVTFYEISCGKVFDLLYNKKRLRVLENQKGHVQVCDREEH
;
A
#
# COMPACT_ATOMS: atom_id res chain seq x y z
N MET A 1 26.18 -1.18 0.37
CA MET A 1 25.94 -0.69 1.74
C MET A 1 25.12 0.59 1.64
N VAL A 2 23.79 0.46 1.56
CA VAL A 2 22.85 1.59 1.56
C VAL A 2 22.05 1.44 2.85
N LYS A 3 22.56 2.05 3.92
CA LYS A 3 21.89 2.05 5.23
C LYS A 3 22.09 3.42 5.86
N LEU A 4 21.64 4.46 5.17
CA LEU A 4 21.31 5.81 5.62
C LEU A 4 20.28 6.29 4.57
N ASP A 5 19.12 6.85 4.96
CA ASP A 5 17.98 7.35 4.13
C ASP A 5 16.62 6.60 4.21
N LEU A 6 16.36 5.79 5.25
CA LEU A 6 15.04 5.13 5.43
C LEU A 6 14.03 5.93 6.27
N VAL A 7 14.48 6.89 7.10
CA VAL A 7 13.59 7.55 8.08
C VAL A 7 12.67 8.58 7.41
N CYS A 8 13.20 9.52 6.64
CA CYS A 8 12.38 10.58 6.02
C CYS A 8 11.38 10.03 5.01
N LYS A 9 11.74 8.98 4.27
CA LYS A 9 10.84 8.33 3.31
C LYS A 9 9.64 7.72 4.01
N THR A 10 9.88 6.98 5.09
CA THR A 10 8.82 6.34 5.86
C THR A 10 7.96 7.39 6.56
N PHE A 11 8.58 8.45 7.09
CA PHE A 11 7.87 9.57 7.72
C PHE A 11 6.92 10.29 6.74
N THR A 12 7.41 10.67 5.56
CA THR A 12 6.56 11.33 4.56
C THR A 12 5.46 10.39 4.04
N MET A 13 5.78 9.13 3.75
CA MET A 13 4.80 8.21 3.17
C MET A 13 3.73 7.75 4.18
N GLY A 14 4.17 7.35 5.38
CA GLY A 14 3.33 6.72 6.39
C GLY A 14 2.98 7.58 7.60
N GLY A 15 3.55 8.78 7.76
CA GLY A 15 3.38 9.62 8.96
C GLY A 15 4.39 9.30 10.06
N ASP A 16 4.12 9.76 11.29
CA ASP A 16 4.99 9.43 12.43
C ASP A 16 4.71 8.00 12.91
N VAL A 17 5.37 7.06 12.25
CA VAL A 17 5.36 5.64 12.60
C VAL A 17 6.54 5.23 13.48
N SER A 18 7.29 6.19 14.00
CA SER A 18 8.57 5.98 14.69
C SER A 18 8.47 5.93 16.21
N SER A 19 7.35 6.39 16.77
CA SER A 19 7.14 6.55 18.21
C SER A 19 5.97 5.68 18.71
N ALA A 20 5.90 5.47 20.03
CA ALA A 20 4.89 4.60 20.67
C ALA A 20 3.43 5.05 20.43
N ASN A 21 3.23 6.25 19.87
CA ASN A 21 1.96 6.75 19.38
C ASN A 21 2.06 6.88 17.86
N LEU A 22 1.59 5.86 17.15
CA LEU A 22 1.53 5.87 15.69
C LEU A 22 0.54 6.96 15.26
N ASP A 23 1.04 7.98 14.57
CA ASP A 23 0.21 8.97 13.89
C ASP A 23 0.39 8.82 12.38
N ASP A 24 -0.44 7.95 11.80
CA ASP A 24 -0.48 7.69 10.36
C ASP A 24 -1.36 8.69 9.59
N SER A 25 -2.07 9.57 10.31
CA SER A 25 -3.06 10.49 9.72
C SER A 25 -2.44 11.58 8.85
N HIS A 26 -1.15 11.87 9.06
CA HIS A 26 -0.38 12.88 8.32
C HIS A 26 0.49 12.30 7.20
N GLY A 27 0.41 10.99 6.94
CA GLY A 27 1.12 10.35 5.83
C GLY A 27 0.46 10.58 4.48
N VAL A 28 1.25 10.50 3.41
CA VAL A 28 0.73 10.51 2.02
C VAL A 28 -0.33 9.43 1.81
N TYR A 29 -0.20 8.25 2.43
CA TYR A 29 -1.20 7.19 2.33
C TYR A 29 -2.59 7.64 2.84
N ALA A 30 -2.66 8.24 4.03
CA ALA A 30 -3.91 8.71 4.62
C ALA A 30 -4.54 9.86 3.81
N HIS A 31 -3.74 10.84 3.40
CA HIS A 31 -4.20 11.94 2.56
C HIS A 31 -4.74 11.45 1.21
N THR A 32 -4.01 10.56 0.54
CA THR A 32 -4.41 10.01 -0.76
C THR A 32 -5.71 9.20 -0.64
N ALA A 33 -5.85 8.38 0.41
CA ALA A 33 -7.08 7.66 0.67
C ALA A 33 -8.26 8.62 0.87
N SER A 34 -8.10 9.64 1.72
CA SER A 34 -9.11 10.67 1.95
C SER A 34 -9.53 11.37 0.64
N ASP A 35 -8.56 11.75 -0.20
CA ASP A 35 -8.83 12.41 -1.47
C ASP A 35 -9.56 11.50 -2.46
N ILE A 36 -9.21 10.21 -2.53
CA ILE A 36 -9.89 9.21 -3.36
C ILE A 36 -11.35 9.06 -2.92
N PHE A 37 -11.61 8.85 -1.63
CA PHE A 37 -12.98 8.71 -1.12
C PHE A 37 -13.79 10.00 -1.31
N HIS A 38 -13.17 11.16 -1.05
CA HIS A 38 -13.80 12.46 -1.30
C HIS A 38 -14.17 12.63 -2.78
N HIS A 39 -13.28 12.26 -3.69
CA HIS A 39 -13.52 12.35 -5.13
C HIS A 39 -14.64 11.40 -5.59
N LEU A 40 -14.65 10.17 -5.09
CA LEU A 40 -15.64 9.16 -5.42
C LEU A 40 -17.01 9.44 -4.83
N SER A 41 -17.10 10.31 -3.81
CA SER A 41 -18.39 10.77 -3.26
C SER A 41 -19.20 11.65 -4.23
N LYS A 42 -18.57 12.17 -5.29
CA LYS A 42 -19.22 12.97 -6.33
C LYS A 42 -20.25 12.15 -7.09
N LEU A 43 -21.38 12.80 -7.44
CA LEU A 43 -22.53 12.17 -8.11
C LEU A 43 -22.17 11.38 -9.37
N GLN A 44 -21.12 11.78 -10.09
CA GLN A 44 -20.64 11.13 -11.32
C GLN A 44 -20.03 9.72 -11.12
N TYR A 45 -19.67 9.34 -9.89
CA TYR A 45 -19.01 8.06 -9.57
C TYR A 45 -19.81 7.16 -8.61
N ARG A 46 -21.03 7.57 -8.24
CA ARG A 46 -21.80 6.93 -7.16
C ARG A 46 -22.26 5.50 -7.41
N SER A 47 -22.24 5.01 -8.65
CA SER A 47 -23.00 3.80 -9.03
C SER A 47 -22.18 2.64 -9.58
N SER A 48 -20.84 2.68 -9.62
CA SER A 48 -20.09 1.57 -10.25
C SER A 48 -18.65 1.33 -9.82
N ILE A 49 -18.11 2.03 -8.80
CA ILE A 49 -16.69 1.90 -8.44
C ILE A 49 -16.55 1.17 -7.10
N ALA A 50 -15.87 0.02 -7.14
CA ALA A 50 -15.37 -0.67 -5.96
C ALA A 50 -13.92 -0.25 -5.70
N ILE A 51 -13.59 -0.04 -4.43
CA ILE A 51 -12.25 0.36 -3.98
C ILE A 51 -11.69 -0.83 -3.21
N PHE A 52 -10.45 -1.17 -3.53
CA PHE A 52 -9.70 -2.20 -2.81
C PHE A 52 -8.35 -1.63 -2.37
N VAL A 53 -7.85 -2.09 -1.24
CA VAL A 53 -6.54 -1.77 -0.71
C VAL A 53 -5.70 -3.03 -0.57
N THR A 54 -4.41 -2.90 -0.89
CA THR A 54 -3.41 -3.95 -0.64
C THR A 54 -2.14 -3.31 -0.11
N PHE A 55 -1.44 -4.00 0.79
CA PHE A 55 -0.22 -3.50 1.40
C PHE A 55 0.84 -4.59 1.47
N TYR A 56 2.03 -4.33 0.89
CA TYR A 56 3.08 -5.33 0.73
C TYR A 56 4.42 -4.86 1.28
N GLU A 57 5.21 -5.82 1.77
CA GLU A 57 6.62 -5.64 2.10
C GLU A 57 7.47 -6.41 1.09
N ILE A 58 8.44 -5.73 0.46
CA ILE A 58 9.43 -6.35 -0.41
C ILE A 58 10.77 -6.38 0.33
N SER A 59 11.15 -7.57 0.80
CA SER A 59 12.33 -7.76 1.63
C SER A 59 13.14 -8.94 1.10
N CYS A 60 14.43 -8.71 0.82
CA CYS A 60 15.37 -9.72 0.31
C CYS A 60 14.85 -10.52 -0.90
N GLY A 61 14.21 -9.84 -1.87
CA GLY A 61 13.67 -10.47 -3.08
C GLY A 61 12.40 -11.31 -2.86
N LYS A 62 11.76 -11.19 -1.68
CA LYS A 62 10.49 -11.83 -1.37
C LYS A 62 9.42 -10.76 -1.14
N VAL A 63 8.19 -11.07 -1.54
CA VAL A 63 7.02 -10.22 -1.32
C VAL A 63 6.17 -10.84 -0.21
N PHE A 64 5.72 -10.01 0.73
CA PHE A 64 4.88 -10.41 1.84
C PHE A 64 3.64 -9.53 1.92
N ASP A 65 2.48 -10.14 2.16
CA ASP A 65 1.22 -9.44 2.40
C ASP A 65 1.16 -8.93 3.83
N LEU A 66 1.15 -7.60 4.02
CA LEU A 66 1.10 -6.99 5.35
C LEU A 66 -0.30 -6.99 5.95
N LEU A 67 -1.36 -7.06 5.14
CA LEU A 67 -2.73 -7.15 5.62
C LEU A 67 -3.06 -8.59 6.05
N TYR A 68 -2.47 -9.57 5.37
CA TYR A 68 -2.69 -11.00 5.65
C TYR A 68 -1.50 -11.65 6.38
N ASN A 69 -1.24 -11.22 7.61
CA ASN A 69 -0.28 -11.81 8.56
C ASN A 69 1.12 -12.10 7.97
N LYS A 70 1.68 -11.18 7.17
CA LYS A 70 2.98 -11.35 6.49
C LYS A 70 3.06 -12.61 5.63
N LYS A 71 1.95 -13.06 5.03
CA LYS A 71 1.93 -14.22 4.12
C LYS A 71 2.85 -13.96 2.94
N ARG A 72 3.73 -14.91 2.65
CA ARG A 72 4.62 -14.85 1.50
C ARG A 72 3.82 -15.03 0.21
N LEU A 73 3.98 -14.09 -0.72
CA LEU A 73 3.31 -14.09 -2.02
C LEU A 73 4.27 -14.50 -3.14
N ARG A 74 3.70 -14.98 -4.25
CA ARG A 74 4.44 -15.30 -5.47
C ARG A 74 4.29 -14.17 -6.47
N VAL A 75 5.37 -13.85 -7.18
CA VAL A 75 5.36 -12.85 -8.25
C VAL A 75 5.66 -13.57 -9.55
N LEU A 76 4.73 -13.49 -10.50
CA LEU A 76 4.81 -14.15 -11.80
C LEU A 76 4.60 -13.14 -12.91
N GLU A 77 5.22 -13.38 -14.06
CA GLU A 77 5.04 -12.60 -15.28
C GLU A 77 4.25 -13.43 -16.30
N ASN A 78 3.27 -12.82 -16.95
CA ASN A 78 2.48 -13.49 -17.98
C ASN A 78 3.12 -13.34 -19.38
N GLN A 79 2.55 -14.01 -20.38
CA GLN A 79 3.05 -13.98 -21.77
C GLN A 79 2.97 -12.61 -22.45
N LYS A 80 2.24 -11.64 -21.85
CA LYS A 80 2.13 -10.26 -22.31
C LYS A 80 3.13 -9.32 -21.61
N GLY A 81 4.00 -9.86 -20.74
CA GLY A 81 4.95 -9.09 -19.95
C GLY A 81 4.34 -8.36 -18.76
N HIS A 82 3.12 -8.71 -18.34
CA HIS A 82 2.53 -8.12 -17.13
C HIS A 82 2.95 -8.92 -15.91
N VAL A 83 3.54 -8.22 -14.94
CA VAL A 83 3.91 -8.77 -13.63
C VAL A 83 2.72 -8.72 -12.69
N GLN A 84 2.41 -9.84 -12.04
CA GLN A 84 1.31 -9.96 -11.09
C GLN A 84 1.79 -10.60 -9.78
N VAL A 85 1.26 -10.07 -8.67
CA VAL A 85 1.36 -10.69 -7.35
C VAL A 85 0.20 -11.70 -7.22
N CYS A 86 0.54 -12.98 -7.13
CA CYS A 86 -0.42 -14.08 -7.00
C CYS A 86 -0.77 -14.36 -5.53
N ASP A 87 -1.93 -14.98 -5.32
CA ASP A 87 -2.42 -15.41 -4.00
C ASP A 87 -2.62 -14.26 -2.98
N ARG A 88 -2.74 -13.04 -3.50
CA ARG A 88 -3.00 -11.79 -2.76
C ARG A 88 -4.46 -11.71 -2.33
N GLU A 89 -4.70 -11.10 -1.17
CA GLU A 89 -6.05 -10.79 -0.71
C GLU A 89 -6.32 -9.29 -0.88
N GLU A 90 -7.46 -8.95 -1.48
CA GLU A 90 -7.88 -7.57 -1.73
C GLU A 90 -8.98 -7.20 -0.71
N HIS A 91 -8.74 -6.17 0.09
CA HIS A 91 -9.64 -5.71 1.14
C HIS A 91 -10.40 -4.45 0.73
#